data_AF-A0A9E0WRI4-F1
#
_entry.id   AF-A0A9E0WRI4-F1
#
_cell.length_a   1.000
_cell.length_b   1.000
_cell.length_c   1.000
_cell.angle_alpha   90.00
_cell.angle_beta   90.00
_cell.angle_gamma   90.00
#
_symmetry.space_group_name_H-M   'P 1'
#
loop_
_entity.id
_entity.type
_entity.pdbx_description
1 polymer ?
#
loop_
_entity_poly.entity_id
_entity_poly.type
_entity_poly.pdbx_seq_one_letter_code
_entity_poly.pdbx_strand_id
1 'polypeptide(L)'
;MTVGATISNHELARDGNFIYLAGFDAAGIHGSLRKMVIATESDGTPRIASTAQWDAADILTGTEGNPPRLSFRERKIFIGKQTGTNWATVPFEWDVLSESQKMLLSTATAKETSARQWVDYLRGARDLEIGRPQGSLRHRKNLLGDIVNSQPLYVGAPTSDISGSEYQAFHARYGSRRKAVYVGANDGMLHAFDAEDGHELFAYIPNVLLPSLPQLTRPDYRHHSYVDGRLAVAEALVGGAWRTILAAGMGGGAQGVFALDVSDPSDFSGGRGALWEFTDRDDPDMGNVLGTPMIARFMTSKVKGVPQYKYFAVVANGVNSYQVDGDKRYSIGAVGALFLLALDKPASVKWQEGVNYFKFKTPAGEPDLANGLMSPAAITDGSGVVRFIYAGDLQGNLWRFDFDGGMPKKNVGTSIVSIFTAV
;
A
#
# COMPACT_ATOMS: atom_id res chain seq x y z
N MET A 1 -15.46 -7.96 -13.67
CA MET A 1 -16.00 -8.48 -12.38
C MET A 1 -15.68 -7.49 -11.27
N THR A 2 -16.54 -7.36 -10.25
CA THR A 2 -16.24 -6.56 -9.04
C THR A 2 -15.46 -7.43 -8.05
N VAL A 3 -14.36 -6.93 -7.49
CA VAL A 3 -13.48 -7.72 -6.59
C VAL A 3 -13.25 -7.10 -5.22
N GLY A 4 -13.57 -5.82 -5.06
CA GLY A 4 -13.39 -5.10 -3.81
C GLY A 4 -14.42 -4.00 -3.66
N ALA A 5 -14.84 -3.76 -2.42
CA ALA A 5 -15.77 -2.70 -2.08
C ALA A 5 -15.38 -2.04 -0.76
N THR A 6 -15.55 -0.73 -0.67
CA THR A 6 -15.46 0.02 0.59
C THR A 6 -16.58 1.05 0.68
N ILE A 7 -16.96 1.44 1.88
CA ILE A 7 -18.09 2.33 2.14
C ILE A 7 -17.55 3.63 2.73
N SER A 8 -18.10 4.77 2.31
CA SER A 8 -17.65 6.10 2.75
C SER A 8 -17.99 6.44 4.21
N ASN A 9 -18.84 5.66 4.88
CA ASN A 9 -19.35 5.92 6.23
C ASN A 9 -19.68 4.62 6.98
N HIS A 10 -19.56 4.68 8.31
CA HIS A 10 -19.97 3.59 9.22
C HIS A 10 -21.46 3.65 9.61
N GLU A 11 -22.13 4.77 9.37
CA GLU A 11 -23.57 4.96 9.59
C GLU A 11 -24.25 5.44 8.29
N LEU A 12 -25.35 4.78 7.91
CA LEU A 12 -26.15 5.17 6.75
C LEU A 12 -27.00 6.40 7.11
N ALA A 13 -26.46 7.60 6.91
CA ALA A 13 -27.18 8.86 7.11
C ALA A 13 -27.94 9.29 5.83
N ARG A 14 -28.90 10.23 5.94
CA ARG A 14 -29.71 10.69 4.79
C ARG A 14 -28.92 11.49 3.74
N ASP A 15 -27.73 11.99 4.08
CA ASP A 15 -26.85 12.72 3.15
C ASP A 15 -25.56 11.93 2.88
N GLY A 16 -25.45 11.38 1.67
CA GLY A 16 -24.18 10.94 1.06
C GLY A 16 -23.61 9.59 1.54
N ASN A 17 -24.35 8.49 1.37
CA ASN A 17 -23.79 7.14 1.50
C ASN A 17 -23.27 6.66 0.15
N PHE A 18 -21.96 6.41 0.05
CA PHE A 18 -21.35 5.90 -1.16
C PHE A 18 -20.64 4.58 -0.91
N ILE A 19 -20.64 3.74 -1.93
CA ILE A 19 -19.79 2.55 -2.02
C ILE A 19 -18.84 2.74 -3.19
N TYR A 20 -17.56 2.48 -2.96
CA TYR A 20 -16.54 2.48 -3.99
C TYR A 20 -16.24 1.04 -4.39
N LEU A 21 -16.44 0.74 -5.68
CA LEU A 21 -16.30 -0.60 -6.23
C LEU A 21 -15.08 -0.66 -7.13
N ALA A 22 -14.10 -1.49 -6.75
CA ALA A 22 -12.99 -1.86 -7.61
C ALA A 22 -13.36 -3.07 -8.48
N GLY A 23 -12.89 -3.05 -9.72
CA GLY A 23 -13.10 -4.15 -10.65
C GLY A 23 -12.02 -4.24 -11.71
N PHE A 24 -12.02 -5.38 -12.40
CA PHE A 24 -11.14 -5.66 -13.52
C PHE A 24 -11.88 -6.29 -14.70
N ASP A 25 -11.28 -6.13 -15.88
CA ASP A 25 -11.56 -6.89 -17.10
C ASP A 25 -10.34 -7.74 -17.49
N ALA A 26 -10.49 -9.07 -17.43
CA ALA A 26 -9.39 -10.01 -17.71
C ALA A 26 -8.97 -10.03 -19.19
N ALA A 27 -9.88 -9.73 -20.12
CA ALA A 27 -9.58 -9.79 -21.54
C ALA A 27 -8.79 -8.56 -22.01
N GLY A 28 -9.12 -7.39 -21.45
CA GLY A 28 -8.50 -6.11 -21.77
C GLY A 28 -7.38 -5.68 -20.81
N ILE A 29 -7.17 -6.40 -19.70
CA ILE A 29 -6.18 -6.09 -18.65
C ILE A 29 -6.29 -4.62 -18.24
N HIS A 30 -7.46 -4.25 -17.75
CA HIS A 30 -7.73 -2.90 -17.28
C HIS A 30 -8.68 -2.89 -16.09
N GLY A 31 -8.60 -1.83 -15.29
CA GLY A 31 -9.39 -1.66 -14.07
C GLY A 31 -10.56 -0.71 -14.21
N SER A 32 -11.30 -0.61 -13.11
CA SER A 32 -12.35 0.37 -12.85
C SER A 32 -12.39 0.67 -11.35
N LEU A 33 -12.65 1.92 -10.99
CA LEU A 33 -12.98 2.31 -9.62
C LEU A 33 -14.19 3.23 -9.69
N ARG A 34 -15.33 2.73 -9.23
CA ARG A 34 -16.62 3.40 -9.40
C ARG A 34 -17.18 3.86 -8.07
N LYS A 35 -17.61 5.11 -7.99
CA LYS A 35 -18.42 5.60 -6.87
C LYS A 35 -19.89 5.39 -7.17
N MET A 36 -20.55 4.58 -6.36
CA MET A 36 -21.97 4.31 -6.45
C MET A 36 -22.70 4.91 -5.25
N VAL A 37 -23.90 5.44 -5.46
CA VAL A 37 -24.77 5.88 -4.37
C VAL A 37 -25.43 4.67 -3.71
N ILE A 38 -25.44 4.62 -2.38
CA ILE A 38 -26.32 3.75 -1.61
C ILE A 38 -27.61 4.54 -1.35
N ALA A 39 -28.68 4.21 -2.06
CA ALA A 39 -29.99 4.81 -1.88
C ALA A 39 -30.85 3.93 -0.98
N THR A 40 -31.88 4.52 -0.39
CA THR A 40 -32.90 3.77 0.36
C THR A 40 -34.18 3.75 -0.46
N GLU A 41 -34.77 2.58 -0.64
CA GLU A 41 -36.07 2.41 -1.29
C GLU A 41 -37.21 2.96 -0.40
N SER A 42 -38.41 3.08 -0.96
CA SER A 42 -39.59 3.52 -0.22
C SER A 42 -39.97 2.61 0.95
N ASP A 43 -39.53 1.35 0.93
CA ASP A 43 -39.75 0.36 2.00
C ASP A 43 -38.63 0.33 3.06
N GLY A 44 -37.63 1.21 2.94
CA GLY A 44 -36.48 1.27 3.86
C GLY A 44 -35.30 0.38 3.48
N THR A 45 -35.39 -0.41 2.41
CA THR A 45 -34.30 -1.31 1.98
C THR A 45 -33.15 -0.52 1.33
N PRO A 46 -31.88 -0.75 1.71
CA PRO A 46 -30.75 -0.15 1.02
C PRO A 46 -30.54 -0.81 -0.36
N ARG A 47 -30.37 0.00 -1.41
CA ARG A 47 -29.97 -0.42 -2.76
C ARG A 47 -28.75 0.35 -3.23
N ILE A 48 -27.89 -0.31 -4.00
CA ILE A 48 -26.82 0.36 -4.74
C ILE A 48 -27.40 0.86 -6.07
N ALA A 49 -27.18 2.12 -6.40
CA ALA A 49 -27.59 2.67 -7.69
C ALA A 49 -27.00 1.88 -8.85
N SER A 50 -27.71 1.82 -9.98
CA SER A 50 -27.24 1.11 -11.19
C SER A 50 -26.18 1.90 -11.97
N THR A 51 -26.12 3.22 -11.77
CA THR A 51 -25.19 4.13 -12.47
C THR A 51 -24.18 4.68 -11.47
N ALA A 52 -22.90 4.65 -11.86
CA ALA A 52 -21.84 5.28 -11.09
C ALA A 52 -21.93 6.81 -11.19
N GLN A 53 -21.65 7.52 -10.10
CA GLN A 53 -21.47 8.98 -10.16
C GLN A 53 -20.21 9.34 -10.93
N TRP A 54 -19.17 8.52 -10.80
CA TRP A 54 -17.96 8.58 -11.61
C TRP A 54 -17.28 7.21 -11.67
N ASP A 55 -16.49 7.01 -12.72
CA ASP A 55 -15.48 5.94 -12.83
C ASP A 55 -14.11 6.60 -13.00
N ALA A 56 -13.19 6.31 -12.08
CA ALA A 56 -11.84 6.87 -12.13
C ALA A 56 -11.07 6.42 -13.37
N ALA A 57 -11.33 5.22 -13.90
CA ALA A 57 -10.67 4.74 -15.12
C ALA A 57 -11.06 5.59 -16.34
N ASP A 58 -12.34 5.95 -16.45
CA ASP A 58 -12.85 6.81 -17.54
C ASP A 58 -12.30 8.24 -17.42
N ILE A 59 -12.24 8.78 -16.20
CA ILE A 59 -11.70 10.13 -15.94
C ILE A 59 -10.19 10.19 -16.23
N LEU A 60 -9.45 9.18 -15.77
CA LEU A 60 -7.99 9.11 -15.93
C LEU A 60 -7.61 8.90 -17.40
N THR A 61 -8.37 8.07 -18.13
CA THR A 61 -8.08 7.74 -19.53
C THR A 61 -8.63 8.78 -20.51
N GLY A 62 -9.75 9.40 -20.16
CA GLY A 62 -10.63 10.07 -21.11
C GLY A 62 -11.52 9.07 -21.85
N THR A 63 -12.61 9.58 -22.42
CA THR A 63 -13.54 8.85 -23.28
C THR A 63 -13.70 9.56 -24.62
N GLU A 64 -14.43 8.96 -25.57
CA GLU A 64 -14.69 9.60 -26.85
C GLU A 64 -15.39 10.96 -26.64
N GLY A 65 -14.81 12.03 -27.18
CA GLY A 65 -15.29 13.40 -27.00
C GLY A 65 -14.94 14.06 -25.66
N ASN A 66 -14.36 13.33 -24.69
CA ASN A 66 -13.95 13.86 -23.38
C ASN A 66 -12.49 13.47 -23.08
N PRO A 67 -11.51 14.35 -23.35
CA PRO A 67 -10.12 14.04 -23.07
C PRO A 67 -9.88 13.80 -21.57
N PRO A 68 -8.78 13.12 -21.20
CA PRO A 68 -8.43 12.93 -19.79
C PRO A 68 -8.30 14.28 -19.08
N ARG A 69 -8.76 14.36 -17.84
CA ARG A 69 -8.74 15.61 -17.05
C ARG A 69 -7.33 16.12 -16.78
N LEU A 70 -6.37 15.20 -16.65
CA LEU A 70 -4.96 15.50 -16.47
C LEU A 70 -4.18 14.86 -17.63
N SER A 71 -3.32 15.63 -18.28
CA SER A 71 -2.33 15.06 -19.19
C SER A 71 -1.28 14.26 -18.40
N PHE A 72 -0.53 13.40 -19.09
CA PHE A 72 0.56 12.63 -18.46
C PHE A 72 1.66 13.50 -17.81
N ARG A 73 1.76 14.78 -18.24
CA ARG A 73 2.70 15.75 -17.66
C ARG A 73 2.17 16.36 -16.36
N GLU A 74 0.86 16.49 -16.23
CA GLU A 74 0.20 17.07 -15.05
C GLU A 74 -0.08 16.04 -13.95
N ARG A 75 -0.09 14.74 -14.29
CA ARG A 75 -0.25 13.66 -13.30
C ARG A 75 0.87 13.69 -12.27
N LYS A 76 0.48 13.72 -11.00
CA LYS A 76 1.37 13.70 -9.84
C LYS A 76 1.72 12.26 -9.45
N ILE A 77 2.66 11.67 -10.18
CA ILE A 77 3.13 10.30 -9.90
C ILE A 77 4.46 10.40 -9.17
N PHE A 78 4.55 9.75 -8.02
CA PHE A 78 5.69 9.83 -7.11
C PHE A 78 6.38 8.48 -6.92
N ILE A 79 7.66 8.55 -6.58
CA ILE A 79 8.49 7.40 -6.24
C ILE A 79 9.45 7.79 -5.12
N GLY A 80 9.84 6.84 -4.28
CA GLY A 80 10.96 7.03 -3.37
C GLY A 80 12.29 7.08 -4.13
N LYS A 81 13.12 8.08 -3.92
CA LYS A 81 14.48 8.14 -4.45
C LYS A 81 15.48 8.02 -3.32
N GLN A 82 16.28 6.97 -3.38
CA GLN A 82 17.40 6.79 -2.47
C GLN A 82 18.68 7.38 -3.07
N THR A 83 19.31 8.32 -2.37
CA THR A 83 20.63 8.88 -2.70
C THR A 83 21.56 8.67 -1.52
N GLY A 84 22.41 7.65 -1.61
CA GLY A 84 23.18 7.17 -0.45
C GLY A 84 22.25 6.57 0.60
N THR A 85 22.25 7.14 1.81
CA THR A 85 21.30 6.74 2.87
C THR A 85 20.04 7.60 2.91
N ASN A 86 20.01 8.73 2.18
CA ASN A 86 18.86 9.62 2.17
C ASN A 86 17.74 9.08 1.29
N TRP A 87 16.52 9.13 1.81
CA TRP A 87 15.29 8.81 1.10
C TRP A 87 14.43 10.07 0.96
N ALA A 88 13.90 10.31 -0.24
CA ALA A 88 12.98 11.41 -0.51
C ALA A 88 11.88 10.96 -1.48
N THR A 89 10.69 11.51 -1.33
CA THR A 89 9.61 11.34 -2.31
C THR A 89 9.82 12.34 -3.45
N VAL A 90 9.94 11.85 -4.68
CA VAL A 90 10.19 12.69 -5.86
C VAL A 90 9.22 12.35 -6.98
N PRO A 91 8.95 13.28 -7.93
CA PRO A 91 8.21 12.95 -9.14
C PRO A 91 8.86 11.82 -9.94
N PHE A 92 8.04 10.92 -10.48
CA PHE A 92 8.45 9.85 -11.39
C PHE A 92 8.71 10.40 -12.79
N GLU A 93 9.78 11.17 -12.95
CA GLU A 93 10.19 11.82 -14.20
C GLU A 93 11.61 11.41 -14.54
N TRP A 94 11.88 11.11 -15.82
CA TRP A 94 13.19 10.59 -16.25
C TRP A 94 14.35 11.43 -15.71
N ASP A 95 14.27 12.76 -15.79
CA ASP A 95 15.33 13.68 -15.34
C ASP A 95 15.47 13.78 -13.82
N VAL A 96 14.46 13.34 -13.07
CA VAL A 96 14.42 13.37 -11.60
C VAL A 96 14.92 12.05 -11.00
N LEU A 97 14.74 10.92 -11.69
CA LEU A 97 15.16 9.60 -11.23
C LEU A 97 16.69 9.52 -11.00
N SER A 98 17.11 8.66 -10.06
CA SER A 98 18.53 8.35 -9.90
C SER A 98 19.05 7.52 -11.08
N GLU A 99 20.37 7.51 -11.28
CA GLU A 99 21.00 6.65 -12.31
C GLU A 99 20.69 5.17 -12.09
N SER A 100 20.63 4.71 -10.83
CA SER A 100 20.23 3.33 -10.53
C SER A 100 18.78 3.03 -10.95
N GLN A 101 17.85 3.95 -10.72
CA GLN A 101 16.45 3.78 -11.14
C GLN A 101 16.32 3.81 -12.66
N LYS A 102 17.05 4.71 -13.35
CA LYS A 102 17.09 4.76 -14.82
C LYS A 102 17.60 3.44 -15.41
N MET A 103 18.63 2.84 -14.81
CA MET A 103 19.15 1.54 -15.25
C MET A 103 18.09 0.44 -15.14
N LEU A 104 17.33 0.39 -14.03
CA LEU A 104 16.26 -0.61 -13.84
C LEU A 104 15.10 -0.44 -14.84
N LEU A 105 14.86 0.78 -15.33
CA LEU A 105 13.84 1.08 -16.33
C LEU A 105 14.35 0.94 -17.76
N SER A 106 15.64 0.66 -17.95
CA SER A 106 16.25 0.44 -19.26
C SER A 106 16.51 -1.04 -19.50
N THR A 107 16.51 -1.48 -20.76
CA THR A 107 17.10 -2.77 -21.11
C THR A 107 18.54 -2.56 -21.52
N ALA A 108 19.39 -3.59 -21.43
CA ALA A 108 20.80 -3.52 -21.83
C ALA A 108 21.02 -3.04 -23.29
N THR A 109 19.98 -3.10 -24.12
CA THR A 109 19.99 -2.72 -25.54
C THR A 109 19.16 -1.47 -25.84
N ALA A 110 18.42 -0.91 -24.87
CA ALA A 110 17.59 0.26 -25.08
C ALA A 110 18.43 1.54 -25.08
N LYS A 111 18.18 2.41 -26.06
CA LYS A 111 18.70 3.79 -26.04
C LYS A 111 18.00 4.58 -24.94
N GLU A 112 18.69 5.52 -24.33
CA GLU A 112 18.12 6.43 -23.31
C GLU A 112 16.80 7.08 -23.76
N THR A 113 16.72 7.46 -25.05
CA THR A 113 15.52 8.02 -25.66
C THR A 113 14.31 7.10 -25.52
N SER A 114 14.50 5.79 -25.66
CA SER A 114 13.42 4.80 -25.51
C SER A 114 13.01 4.64 -24.06
N ALA A 115 13.96 4.62 -23.13
CA ALA A 115 13.65 4.49 -21.71
C ALA A 115 12.90 5.72 -21.16
N ARG A 116 13.24 6.93 -21.63
CA ARG A 116 12.45 8.14 -21.36
C ARG A 116 11.02 8.02 -21.89
N GLN A 117 10.86 7.56 -23.13
CA GLN A 117 9.54 7.33 -23.73
C GLN A 117 8.72 6.29 -22.96
N TRP A 118 9.36 5.27 -22.38
CA TRP A 118 8.69 4.31 -21.50
C TRP A 118 8.21 4.94 -20.20
N VAL A 119 9.01 5.82 -19.58
CA VAL A 119 8.56 6.59 -18.41
C VAL A 119 7.36 7.47 -18.76
N ASP A 120 7.41 8.22 -19.86
CA ASP A 120 6.27 9.02 -20.31
C ASP A 120 5.03 8.16 -20.58
N TYR A 121 5.20 6.99 -21.20
CA TYR A 121 4.13 6.02 -21.41
C TYR A 121 3.52 5.52 -20.10
N LEU A 122 4.35 5.14 -19.12
CA LEU A 122 3.91 4.70 -17.79
C LEU A 122 3.17 5.82 -17.04
N ARG A 123 3.57 7.08 -17.25
CA ARG A 123 2.84 8.26 -16.77
C ARG A 123 1.52 8.51 -17.52
N GLY A 124 1.27 7.85 -18.65
CA GLY A 124 0.02 7.93 -19.39
C GLY A 124 0.12 8.52 -20.80
N ALA A 125 1.33 8.81 -21.31
CA ALA A 125 1.48 9.23 -22.70
C ALA A 125 1.05 8.11 -23.65
N ARG A 126 0.30 8.45 -24.70
CA ARG A 126 -0.31 7.47 -25.62
C ARG A 126 0.18 7.60 -27.06
N ASP A 127 1.04 8.57 -27.36
CA ASP A 127 1.45 8.91 -28.73
C ASP A 127 2.24 7.79 -29.42
N LEU A 128 2.89 6.92 -28.64
CA LEU A 128 3.69 5.80 -29.13
C LEU A 128 3.00 4.44 -28.99
N GLU A 129 1.70 4.41 -28.71
CA GLU A 129 0.91 3.18 -28.72
C GLU A 129 0.74 2.66 -30.16
N ILE A 130 0.79 1.33 -30.35
CA ILE A 130 0.51 0.70 -31.64
C ILE A 130 -0.84 1.20 -32.17
N GLY A 131 -0.85 1.57 -33.46
CA GLY A 131 -1.98 2.24 -34.12
C GLY A 131 -1.83 3.76 -34.20
N ARG A 132 -0.85 4.36 -33.51
CA ARG A 132 -0.45 5.78 -33.66
C ARG A 132 0.77 5.91 -34.58
N PRO A 133 1.06 7.12 -35.12
CA PRO A 133 2.28 7.37 -35.88
C PRO A 133 3.52 7.01 -35.05
N GLN A 134 4.42 6.19 -35.60
CA GLN A 134 5.63 5.67 -34.93
C GLN A 134 5.35 4.80 -33.67
N GLY A 135 4.11 4.31 -33.53
CA GLY A 135 3.71 3.50 -32.38
C GLY A 135 4.37 2.13 -32.33
N SER A 136 5.04 1.84 -31.22
CA SER A 136 5.69 0.54 -30.94
C SER A 136 5.37 -0.02 -29.56
N LEU A 137 4.70 0.77 -28.71
CA LEU A 137 4.33 0.38 -27.35
C LEU A 137 2.93 -0.23 -27.34
N ARG A 138 2.64 -1.01 -26.31
CA ARG A 138 1.33 -1.65 -26.11
C ARG A 138 0.20 -0.63 -26.21
N HIS A 139 -0.82 -0.95 -27.01
CA HIS A 139 -2.06 -0.18 -27.02
C HIS A 139 -2.85 -0.46 -25.73
N ARG A 140 -3.26 0.60 -25.02
CA ARG A 140 -4.06 0.48 -23.78
C ARG A 140 -5.49 0.89 -24.03
N LYS A 141 -6.43 0.12 -23.49
CA LYS A 141 -7.84 0.56 -23.45
C LYS A 141 -8.04 1.65 -22.41
N ASN A 142 -7.65 1.38 -21.16
CA ASN A 142 -7.64 2.35 -20.07
C ASN A 142 -6.22 2.53 -19.53
N LEU A 143 -5.97 3.68 -18.90
CA LEU A 143 -4.72 3.95 -18.19
C LEU A 143 -4.68 3.25 -16.83
N LEU A 144 -5.81 3.19 -16.12
CA LEU A 144 -5.89 2.49 -14.83
C LEU A 144 -5.76 0.98 -15.03
N GLY A 145 -4.72 0.41 -14.43
CA GLY A 145 -4.49 -1.03 -14.39
C GLY A 145 -5.63 -1.78 -13.72
N ASP A 146 -5.73 -3.08 -14.01
CA ASP A 146 -6.69 -3.94 -13.32
C ASP A 146 -6.45 -3.95 -11.81
N ILE A 147 -7.55 -4.00 -11.08
CA ILE A 147 -7.57 -4.09 -9.62
C ILE A 147 -8.14 -5.46 -9.29
N VAL A 148 -7.32 -6.35 -8.71
CA VAL A 148 -7.67 -7.75 -8.49
C VAL A 148 -7.83 -8.06 -7.01
N ASN A 149 -6.77 -7.91 -6.20
CA ASN A 149 -6.80 -8.21 -4.77
C ASN A 149 -6.78 -6.96 -3.88
N SER A 150 -6.33 -5.82 -4.43
CA SER A 150 -6.37 -4.55 -3.71
C SER A 150 -7.81 -4.12 -3.44
N GLN A 151 -8.07 -3.69 -2.21
CA GLN A 151 -9.38 -3.19 -1.81
C GLN A 151 -9.36 -1.67 -1.71
N PRO A 152 -10.33 -0.95 -2.31
CA PRO A 152 -10.43 0.49 -2.12
C PRO A 152 -10.46 0.86 -0.63
N LEU A 153 -9.80 1.95 -0.27
CA LEU A 153 -9.75 2.46 1.10
C LEU A 153 -10.12 3.94 1.10
N TYR A 154 -11.26 4.27 1.70
CA TYR A 154 -11.70 5.66 1.84
C TYR A 154 -11.05 6.31 3.07
N VAL A 155 -10.58 7.55 2.91
CA VAL A 155 -10.01 8.37 3.97
C VAL A 155 -10.69 9.74 3.93
N GLY A 156 -11.50 10.01 4.96
CA GLY A 156 -12.16 11.29 5.19
C GLY A 156 -11.55 12.04 6.37
N ALA A 157 -12.34 12.83 7.10
CA ALA A 157 -11.86 13.51 8.31
C ALA A 157 -11.22 12.53 9.31
N PRO A 158 -10.17 12.93 10.06
CA PRO A 158 -9.66 12.12 11.17
C PRO A 158 -10.77 11.79 12.19
N THR A 159 -10.63 10.68 12.90
CA THR A 159 -11.59 10.31 13.96
C THR A 159 -11.59 11.33 15.10
N SER A 160 -12.74 11.54 15.74
CA SER A 160 -12.87 12.29 16.98
C SER A 160 -12.56 11.49 18.25
N ASP A 161 -12.28 10.19 18.11
CA ASP A 161 -12.20 9.25 19.25
C ASP A 161 -10.85 9.28 19.98
N ILE A 162 -9.83 9.91 19.39
CA ILE A 162 -8.51 10.04 20.01
C ILE A 162 -8.47 11.34 20.82
N SER A 163 -8.07 11.22 22.08
CA SER A 163 -7.95 12.34 23.02
C SER A 163 -6.54 12.94 23.05
N GLY A 164 -6.42 14.13 23.63
CA GLY A 164 -5.15 14.85 23.80
C GLY A 164 -5.07 16.12 22.95
N SER A 165 -4.43 17.16 23.48
CA SER A 165 -4.33 18.49 22.85
C SER A 165 -3.68 18.46 21.47
N GLU A 166 -2.62 17.68 21.31
CA GLU A 166 -1.86 17.55 20.08
C GLU A 166 -2.69 16.85 19.00
N TYR A 167 -3.51 15.88 19.40
CA TYR A 167 -4.43 15.22 18.47
C TYR A 167 -5.60 16.14 18.09
N GLN A 168 -6.16 16.89 19.04
CA GLN A 168 -7.23 17.86 18.75
C GLN A 168 -6.76 18.93 17.76
N ALA A 169 -5.52 19.40 17.87
CA ALA A 169 -4.92 20.29 16.88
C ALA A 169 -4.79 19.63 15.49
N PHE A 170 -4.40 18.35 15.44
CA PHE A 170 -4.36 17.57 14.20
C PHE A 170 -5.75 17.38 13.58
N HIS A 171 -6.74 16.98 14.37
CA HIS A 171 -8.14 16.84 13.94
C HIS A 171 -8.69 18.17 13.43
N ALA A 172 -8.44 19.29 14.12
CA ALA A 172 -8.87 20.60 13.66
C ALA A 172 -8.22 21.00 12.32
N ARG A 173 -6.93 20.68 12.13
CA ARG A 173 -6.20 20.96 10.89
C ARG A 173 -6.69 20.15 9.70
N TYR A 174 -7.01 18.86 9.91
CA TYR A 174 -7.36 17.93 8.84
C TYR A 174 -8.85 17.54 8.79
N GLY A 175 -9.70 18.14 9.63
CA GLY A 175 -11.14 17.85 9.69
C GLY A 175 -11.88 18.16 8.40
N SER A 176 -11.38 19.12 7.61
CA SER A 176 -11.87 19.44 6.27
C SER A 176 -10.89 19.03 5.16
N ARG A 177 -9.98 18.07 5.43
CA ARG A 177 -9.06 17.61 4.39
C ARG A 177 -9.83 17.07 3.21
N ARG A 178 -9.20 17.16 2.04
CA ARG A 178 -9.70 16.55 0.84
C ARG A 178 -9.85 15.04 1.04
N LYS A 179 -11.05 14.53 0.77
CA LYS A 179 -11.41 13.11 0.94
C LYS A 179 -10.84 12.32 -0.23
N ALA A 180 -10.22 11.18 0.05
CA ALA A 180 -9.56 10.38 -0.96
C ALA A 180 -9.93 8.90 -0.85
N VAL A 181 -9.92 8.21 -1.99
CA VAL A 181 -10.03 6.76 -2.08
C VAL A 181 -8.72 6.22 -2.64
N TYR A 182 -8.07 5.36 -1.86
CA TYR A 182 -6.80 4.74 -2.22
C TYR A 182 -7.02 3.33 -2.75
N VAL A 183 -6.30 2.95 -3.79
CA VAL A 183 -6.34 1.59 -4.33
C VAL A 183 -5.05 1.24 -5.07
N GLY A 184 -4.56 0.02 -4.89
CA GLY A 184 -3.47 -0.52 -5.70
C GLY A 184 -3.99 -1.03 -7.05
N ALA A 185 -3.23 -0.80 -8.11
CA ALA A 185 -3.54 -1.29 -9.46
C ALA A 185 -2.33 -1.93 -10.13
N ASN A 186 -2.61 -2.84 -11.06
CA ASN A 186 -1.61 -3.61 -11.81
C ASN A 186 -0.98 -2.82 -12.99
N ASP A 187 -1.10 -1.49 -12.98
CA ASP A 187 -0.29 -0.57 -13.79
C ASP A 187 0.99 -0.10 -13.06
N GLY A 188 1.25 -0.66 -11.86
CA GLY A 188 2.47 -0.37 -11.09
C GLY A 188 2.26 0.57 -9.91
N MET A 189 1.04 1.04 -9.67
CA MET A 189 0.79 2.20 -8.83
C MET A 189 -0.23 1.94 -7.72
N LEU A 190 0.03 2.56 -6.56
CA LEU A 190 -1.04 2.93 -5.64
C LEU A 190 -1.62 4.28 -6.08
N HIS A 191 -2.91 4.35 -6.36
CA HIS A 191 -3.58 5.59 -6.73
C HIS A 191 -4.33 6.18 -5.53
N ALA A 192 -4.38 7.51 -5.48
CA ALA A 192 -5.29 8.27 -4.63
C ALA A 192 -6.24 9.06 -5.53
N PHE A 193 -7.53 8.72 -5.50
CA PHE A 193 -8.57 9.42 -6.25
C PHE A 193 -9.38 10.32 -5.31
N ASP A 194 -9.77 11.48 -5.80
CA ASP A 194 -10.69 12.36 -5.11
C ASP A 194 -12.05 11.66 -4.90
N ALA A 195 -12.51 11.62 -3.66
CA ALA A 195 -13.75 10.94 -3.31
C ALA A 195 -15.01 11.67 -3.82
N GLU A 196 -14.94 12.97 -4.08
CA GLU A 196 -16.00 13.82 -4.61
C GLU A 196 -16.20 13.55 -6.10
N ASP A 197 -15.17 13.75 -6.91
CA ASP A 197 -15.27 13.83 -8.38
C ASP A 197 -14.38 12.84 -9.15
N GLY A 198 -13.64 11.97 -8.47
CA GLY A 198 -12.98 10.79 -9.06
C GLY A 198 -11.67 11.06 -9.81
N HIS A 199 -11.16 12.29 -9.87
CA HIS A 199 -9.86 12.52 -10.50
C HIS A 199 -8.69 12.11 -9.60
N GLU A 200 -7.58 11.75 -10.23
CA GLU A 200 -6.37 11.35 -9.54
C GLU A 200 -5.73 12.56 -8.83
N LEU A 201 -5.56 12.44 -7.51
CA LEU A 201 -4.83 13.40 -6.68
C LEU A 201 -3.33 13.17 -6.78
N PHE A 202 -2.92 11.90 -6.66
CA PHE A 202 -1.57 11.43 -6.90
C PHE A 202 -1.54 9.92 -7.12
N ALA A 203 -0.40 9.41 -7.55
CA ALA A 203 -0.08 7.99 -7.52
C ALA A 203 1.32 7.76 -6.94
N TYR A 204 1.57 6.57 -6.37
CA TYR A 204 2.86 6.16 -5.82
C TYR A 204 3.33 4.85 -6.46
N ILE A 205 4.58 4.82 -6.89
CA ILE A 205 5.25 3.64 -7.46
C ILE A 205 6.28 3.11 -6.45
N PRO A 206 6.10 1.88 -5.95
CA PRO A 206 7.14 1.19 -5.20
C PRO A 206 8.42 0.95 -6.01
N ASN A 207 9.60 1.17 -5.43
CA ASN A 207 10.88 0.99 -6.11
C ASN A 207 11.14 -0.46 -6.51
N VAL A 208 10.68 -1.41 -5.69
CA VAL A 208 10.85 -2.84 -5.96
C VAL A 208 10.23 -3.27 -7.29
N LEU A 209 9.23 -2.54 -7.78
CA LEU A 209 8.54 -2.84 -9.04
C LEU A 209 9.24 -2.28 -10.28
N LEU A 210 10.21 -1.36 -10.13
CA LEU A 210 10.89 -0.72 -11.26
C LEU A 210 11.43 -1.70 -12.32
N PRO A 211 12.05 -2.84 -11.97
CA PRO A 211 12.54 -3.81 -12.96
C PRO A 211 11.42 -4.43 -13.80
N SER A 212 10.19 -4.49 -13.27
CA SER A 212 9.02 -5.11 -13.92
C SER A 212 8.18 -4.10 -14.70
N LEU A 213 8.26 -2.80 -14.41
CA LEU A 213 7.45 -1.78 -15.10
C LEU A 213 7.66 -1.72 -16.62
N PRO A 214 8.87 -1.89 -17.19
CA PRO A 214 9.04 -1.90 -18.64
C PRO A 214 8.20 -2.95 -19.36
N GLN A 215 7.79 -4.03 -18.67
CA GLN A 215 6.91 -5.04 -19.26
C GLN A 215 5.55 -4.46 -19.68
N LEU A 216 5.00 -3.47 -18.96
CA LEU A 216 3.73 -2.80 -19.27
C LEU A 216 3.72 -2.08 -20.62
N THR A 217 4.91 -1.79 -21.15
CA THR A 217 5.10 -1.12 -22.45
C THR A 217 5.06 -2.11 -23.62
N ARG A 218 5.18 -3.41 -23.36
CA ARG A 218 5.39 -4.41 -24.41
C ARG A 218 4.07 -4.82 -25.08
N PRO A 219 3.99 -4.84 -26.42
CA PRO A 219 2.79 -5.27 -27.14
C PRO A 219 2.31 -6.69 -26.78
N ASP A 220 3.23 -7.58 -26.42
CA ASP A 220 2.99 -8.97 -26.02
C ASP A 220 2.77 -9.14 -24.50
N TYR A 221 2.54 -8.04 -23.77
CA TYR A 221 2.35 -8.06 -22.31
C TYR A 221 1.27 -9.08 -21.91
N ARG A 222 1.64 -9.89 -20.93
CA ARG A 222 0.71 -10.77 -20.21
C ARG A 222 0.56 -10.25 -18.80
N HIS A 223 -0.62 -10.44 -18.24
CA HIS A 223 -0.92 -9.99 -16.89
C HIS A 223 0.18 -10.43 -15.90
N HIS A 224 0.67 -9.44 -15.17
CA HIS A 224 1.60 -9.57 -14.06
C HIS A 224 1.05 -8.71 -12.93
N SER A 225 1.09 -9.22 -11.71
CA SER A 225 0.65 -8.44 -10.56
C SER A 225 1.66 -7.33 -10.28
N TYR A 226 1.22 -6.17 -9.83
CA TYR A 226 2.11 -5.08 -9.38
C TYR A 226 1.73 -4.63 -7.97
N VAL A 227 0.96 -3.54 -7.82
CA VAL A 227 0.48 -3.10 -6.51
C VAL A 227 -0.86 -3.76 -6.25
N ASP A 228 -0.82 -4.95 -5.68
CA ASP A 228 -2.01 -5.83 -5.59
C ASP A 228 -2.36 -6.20 -4.14
N GLY A 229 -1.63 -5.66 -3.15
CA GLY A 229 -1.88 -5.97 -1.74
C GLY A 229 -3.03 -5.17 -1.13
N ARG A 230 -3.39 -5.60 0.08
CA ARG A 230 -4.38 -4.94 0.93
C ARG A 230 -3.77 -3.71 1.62
N LEU A 231 -4.61 -2.71 1.88
CA LEU A 231 -4.22 -1.44 2.49
C LEU A 231 -4.81 -1.34 3.90
N ALA A 232 -4.11 -0.61 4.77
CA ALA A 232 -4.58 -0.18 6.06
C ALA A 232 -4.26 1.31 6.26
N VAL A 233 -5.14 2.00 6.97
CA VAL A 233 -4.94 3.40 7.36
C VAL A 233 -5.21 3.55 8.85
N ALA A 234 -4.39 4.34 9.54
CA ALA A 234 -4.68 4.78 10.89
C ALA A 234 -3.99 6.10 11.20
N GLU A 235 -4.48 6.78 12.22
CA GLU A 235 -3.82 7.93 12.80
C GLU A 235 -2.71 7.45 13.76
N ALA A 236 -1.50 7.96 13.57
CA ALA A 236 -0.32 7.57 14.32
C ALA A 236 0.53 8.78 14.71
N LEU A 237 1.13 8.73 15.90
CA LEU A 237 2.12 9.73 16.32
C LEU A 237 3.50 9.35 15.76
N VAL A 238 3.95 10.09 14.75
CA VAL A 238 5.18 9.80 14.00
C VAL A 238 6.14 10.98 14.08
N GLY A 239 7.29 10.79 14.73
CA GLY A 239 8.28 11.85 14.92
C GLY A 239 7.74 13.04 15.74
N GLY A 240 6.85 12.78 16.70
CA GLY A 240 6.25 13.81 17.57
C GLY A 240 5.06 14.55 16.99
N ALA A 241 4.59 14.21 15.79
CA ALA A 241 3.40 14.79 15.19
C ALA A 241 2.39 13.70 14.79
N TRP A 242 1.10 13.97 14.99
CA TRP A 242 0.03 13.09 14.49
C TRP A 242 -0.04 13.15 12.97
N ARG A 243 -0.23 11.99 12.36
CA ARG A 243 -0.27 11.78 10.91
C ARG A 243 -1.29 10.69 10.59
N THR A 244 -1.88 10.79 9.40
CA THR A 244 -2.62 9.69 8.79
C THR A 244 -1.67 8.86 7.97
N ILE A 245 -1.40 7.64 8.42
CA ILE A 245 -0.47 6.73 7.77
C ILE A 245 -1.25 5.66 7.04
N LEU A 246 -0.90 5.45 5.77
CA LEU A 246 -1.35 4.32 4.97
C LEU A 246 -0.20 3.32 4.86
N ALA A 247 -0.46 2.06 5.20
CA ALA A 247 0.46 0.95 4.97
C ALA A 247 -0.18 -0.04 4.00
N ALA A 248 0.59 -0.55 3.05
CA ALA A 248 0.09 -1.49 2.06
C ALA A 248 1.09 -2.62 1.79
N GLY A 249 0.54 -3.82 1.59
CA GLY A 249 1.27 -4.92 0.99
C GLY A 249 1.47 -4.72 -0.51
N MET A 250 2.53 -5.30 -1.05
CA MET A 250 2.71 -5.39 -2.51
C MET A 250 1.87 -6.51 -3.13
N GLY A 251 1.29 -7.41 -2.32
CA GLY A 251 0.49 -8.52 -2.81
C GLY A 251 1.29 -9.45 -3.70
N GLY A 252 0.70 -9.84 -4.85
CA GLY A 252 1.35 -10.73 -5.81
C GLY A 252 2.46 -10.10 -6.65
N GLY A 253 2.65 -8.77 -6.62
CA GLY A 253 3.60 -8.12 -7.54
C GLY A 253 5.03 -7.99 -7.05
N ALA A 254 5.24 -7.97 -5.74
CA ALA A 254 6.57 -8.03 -5.14
C ALA A 254 6.51 -8.56 -3.71
N GLN A 255 7.67 -8.95 -3.17
CA GLN A 255 7.81 -9.24 -1.75
C GLN A 255 7.98 -7.93 -0.98
N GLY A 256 7.19 -7.72 0.07
CA GLY A 256 7.30 -6.56 0.95
C GLY A 256 6.07 -5.67 1.08
N VAL A 257 6.32 -4.52 1.70
CA VAL A 257 5.34 -3.51 2.11
C VAL A 257 5.90 -2.10 1.96
N PHE A 258 5.01 -1.11 2.00
CA PHE A 258 5.40 0.30 2.03
C PHE A 258 4.45 1.11 2.93
N ALA A 259 4.93 2.26 3.40
CA ALA A 259 4.16 3.18 4.23
C ALA A 259 4.22 4.61 3.71
N LEU A 260 3.07 5.27 3.64
CA LEU A 260 2.86 6.61 3.12
C LEU A 260 2.24 7.51 4.20
N ASP A 261 2.68 8.76 4.29
CA ASP A 261 1.95 9.82 4.99
C ASP A 261 0.91 10.42 4.05
N VAL A 262 -0.36 10.15 4.34
CA VAL A 262 -1.52 10.58 3.55
C VAL A 262 -2.36 11.61 4.29
N SER A 263 -1.75 12.34 5.25
CA SER A 263 -2.45 13.36 6.04
C SER A 263 -3.09 14.42 5.15
N ASP A 264 -2.38 14.83 4.09
CA ASP A 264 -2.87 15.75 3.06
C ASP A 264 -2.66 15.17 1.65
N PRO A 265 -3.70 14.59 1.03
CA PRO A 265 -3.57 14.04 -0.32
C PRO A 265 -3.38 15.11 -1.41
N SER A 266 -3.63 16.40 -1.12
CA SER A 266 -3.42 17.47 -2.10
C SER A 266 -1.95 17.87 -2.22
N ASP A 267 -1.17 17.65 -1.14
CA ASP A 267 0.24 18.01 -1.01
C ASP A 267 1.09 16.82 -0.51
N PHE A 268 0.90 15.65 -1.12
CA PHE A 268 1.54 14.41 -0.70
C PHE A 268 3.08 14.51 -0.60
N SER A 269 3.75 15.05 -1.63
CA SER A 269 5.21 15.18 -1.64
C SER A 269 5.74 16.39 -0.86
N GLY A 270 4.93 17.44 -0.64
CA GLY A 270 5.28 18.57 0.23
C GLY A 270 5.13 18.21 1.72
N GLY A 271 4.33 17.19 2.03
CA GLY A 271 4.32 16.49 3.31
C GLY A 271 5.53 15.56 3.52
N ARG A 272 5.34 14.44 4.24
CA ARG A 272 6.40 13.43 4.39
C ARG A 272 6.46 12.45 3.21
N GLY A 273 5.41 12.40 2.38
CA GLY A 273 5.30 11.46 1.26
C GLY A 273 5.45 10.00 1.69
N ALA A 274 6.18 9.22 0.90
CA ALA A 274 6.59 7.87 1.25
C ALA A 274 7.59 7.87 2.40
N LEU A 275 7.22 7.23 3.51
CA LEU A 275 8.06 7.11 4.69
C LEU A 275 9.20 6.11 4.45
N TRP A 276 8.86 4.95 3.88
CA TRP A 276 9.79 3.86 3.60
C TRP A 276 9.11 2.76 2.78
N GLU A 277 9.96 1.92 2.19
CA GLU A 277 9.62 0.58 1.71
C GLU A 277 10.42 -0.44 2.53
N PHE A 278 9.88 -1.65 2.70
CA PHE A 278 10.56 -2.77 3.36
C PHE A 278 10.33 -4.05 2.55
N THR A 279 11.41 -4.66 2.06
CA THR A 279 11.34 -5.87 1.22
C THR A 279 12.27 -6.97 1.72
N ASP A 280 12.30 -8.08 1.00
CA ASP A 280 13.29 -9.16 1.11
C ASP A 280 14.77 -8.68 1.06
N ARG A 281 15.01 -7.52 0.43
CA ARG A 281 16.30 -6.80 0.48
C ARG A 281 16.69 -6.43 1.90
N ASP A 282 15.73 -6.03 2.72
CA ASP A 282 15.96 -5.60 4.09
C ASP A 282 15.95 -6.79 5.04
N ASP A 283 15.09 -7.79 4.80
CA ASP A 283 15.04 -9.02 5.57
C ASP A 283 14.53 -10.21 4.74
N PRO A 284 15.29 -11.31 4.60
CA PRO A 284 14.96 -12.43 3.72
C PRO A 284 13.73 -13.23 4.13
N ASP A 285 13.20 -13.02 5.34
CA ASP A 285 11.95 -13.67 5.75
C ASP A 285 10.71 -12.92 5.25
N MET A 286 10.85 -11.74 4.64
CA MET A 286 9.75 -11.00 4.01
C MET A 286 9.34 -11.68 2.69
N GLY A 287 8.04 -11.88 2.50
CA GLY A 287 7.47 -12.48 1.31
C GLY A 287 6.42 -11.60 0.64
N ASN A 288 5.59 -12.21 -0.21
CA ASN A 288 4.41 -11.57 -0.77
C ASN A 288 3.36 -11.36 0.32
N VAL A 289 3.21 -10.11 0.77
CA VAL A 289 2.26 -9.74 1.83
C VAL A 289 0.85 -9.65 1.24
N LEU A 290 0.09 -10.75 1.36
CA LEU A 290 -1.31 -10.87 0.93
C LEU A 290 -2.29 -10.39 2.01
N GLY A 291 -1.88 -10.50 3.29
CA GLY A 291 -2.69 -10.07 4.43
C GLY A 291 -2.76 -8.54 4.56
N THR A 292 -3.73 -8.07 5.36
CA THR A 292 -3.83 -6.64 5.66
C THR A 292 -2.77 -6.26 6.71
N PRO A 293 -1.89 -5.28 6.46
CA PRO A 293 -1.10 -4.69 7.52
C PRO A 293 -2.00 -4.09 8.61
N MET A 294 -1.45 -3.81 9.79
CA MET A 294 -2.13 -2.96 10.77
C MET A 294 -1.18 -1.89 11.29
N ILE A 295 -1.70 -0.74 11.69
CA ILE A 295 -0.92 0.32 12.33
C ILE A 295 -1.30 0.33 13.81
N ALA A 296 -0.32 0.17 14.69
CA ALA A 296 -0.61 -0.05 16.11
C ALA A 296 0.40 0.62 17.03
N ARG A 297 -0.06 0.95 18.24
CA ARG A 297 0.72 1.59 19.29
C ARG A 297 1.26 0.55 20.28
N PHE A 298 2.55 0.62 20.56
CA PHE A 298 3.23 -0.28 21.48
C PHE A 298 3.94 0.49 22.58
N MET A 299 3.96 -0.06 23.80
CA MET A 299 4.88 0.38 24.83
C MET A 299 6.26 -0.22 24.55
N THR A 300 7.26 0.63 24.33
CA THR A 300 8.59 0.21 23.87
C THR A 300 9.63 0.17 24.99
N SER A 301 9.47 1.02 26.00
CA SER A 301 10.37 1.09 27.15
C SER A 301 9.71 1.85 28.31
N LYS A 302 10.36 1.84 29.48
CA LYS A 302 10.05 2.73 30.60
C LYS A 302 11.28 3.55 30.93
N VAL A 303 11.17 4.88 30.89
CA VAL A 303 12.24 5.81 31.26
C VAL A 303 11.87 6.42 32.61
N LYS A 304 12.67 6.15 33.65
CA LYS A 304 12.37 6.58 35.04
C LYS A 304 10.95 6.22 35.50
N GLY A 305 10.50 5.01 35.15
CA GLY A 305 9.15 4.53 35.48
C GLY A 305 8.04 5.01 34.53
N VAL A 306 8.30 5.97 33.65
CA VAL A 306 7.32 6.51 32.69
C VAL A 306 7.34 5.69 31.39
N PRO A 307 6.22 5.03 31.01
CA PRO A 307 6.12 4.31 29.75
C PRO A 307 6.39 5.20 28.53
N GLN A 308 7.11 4.66 27.56
CA GLN A 308 7.39 5.28 26.26
C GLN A 308 6.68 4.50 25.17
N TYR A 309 6.06 5.20 24.23
CA TYR A 309 5.24 4.60 23.19
C TYR A 309 5.74 4.93 21.80
N LYS A 310 5.55 3.99 20.87
CA LYS A 310 5.78 4.21 19.44
C LYS A 310 4.71 3.51 18.62
N TYR A 311 4.54 3.99 17.40
CA TYR A 311 3.68 3.38 16.41
C TYR A 311 4.49 2.59 15.39
N PHE A 312 3.96 1.42 15.03
CA PHE A 312 4.55 0.52 14.05
C PHE A 312 3.51 0.12 13.01
N ALA A 313 3.96 -0.09 11.77
CA ALA A 313 3.25 -0.97 10.87
C ALA A 313 3.56 -2.42 11.29
N VAL A 314 2.54 -3.16 11.68
CA VAL A 314 2.61 -4.57 12.02
C VAL A 314 2.25 -5.37 10.77
N VAL A 315 3.15 -6.24 10.36
CA VAL A 315 3.09 -6.93 9.09
C VAL A 315 3.39 -8.40 9.30
N ALA A 316 2.46 -9.27 8.93
CA ALA A 316 2.75 -10.68 8.76
C ALA A 316 3.52 -10.87 7.43
N ASN A 317 4.54 -11.72 7.43
CA ASN A 317 5.50 -11.81 6.33
C ASN A 317 4.91 -12.30 5.00
N GLY A 318 3.72 -12.89 5.04
CA GLY A 318 3.05 -13.41 3.87
C GLY A 318 3.75 -14.67 3.34
N VAL A 319 3.58 -14.92 2.05
CA VAL A 319 3.96 -16.18 1.40
C VAL A 319 5.22 -16.03 0.56
N ASN A 320 5.76 -17.14 0.06
CA ASN A 320 6.85 -17.13 -0.94
C ASN A 320 8.16 -16.47 -0.50
N SER A 321 8.42 -16.26 0.80
CA SER A 321 9.71 -15.73 1.27
C SER A 321 10.93 -16.59 0.90
N TYR A 322 10.70 -17.81 0.41
CA TYR A 322 11.72 -18.74 -0.11
C TYR A 322 11.97 -18.61 -1.62
N GLN A 323 11.16 -17.83 -2.35
CA GLN A 323 11.26 -17.67 -3.79
C GLN A 323 12.26 -16.57 -4.15
N VAL A 324 12.99 -16.75 -5.26
CA VAL A 324 13.87 -15.72 -5.82
C VAL A 324 13.05 -14.81 -6.74
N ASP A 325 12.92 -13.53 -6.40
CA ASP A 325 12.16 -12.54 -7.18
C ASP A 325 13.03 -11.45 -7.85
N GLY A 326 14.33 -11.40 -7.54
CA GLY A 326 15.27 -10.49 -8.20
C GLY A 326 16.53 -10.21 -7.39
N ASP A 327 16.46 -10.29 -6.07
CA ASP A 327 17.56 -9.87 -5.19
C ASP A 327 18.37 -11.02 -4.57
N LYS A 328 18.01 -12.27 -4.90
CA LYS A 328 18.64 -13.50 -4.38
C LYS A 328 18.73 -13.56 -2.85
N ARG A 329 17.87 -12.82 -2.14
CA ARG A 329 17.75 -12.87 -0.67
C ARG A 329 16.40 -13.50 -0.35
N TYR A 330 16.44 -14.74 0.14
CA TYR A 330 15.24 -15.51 0.43
C TYR A 330 15.52 -16.45 1.60
N SER A 331 14.47 -16.83 2.32
CA SER A 331 14.53 -17.71 3.48
C SER A 331 14.19 -19.14 3.07
N ILE A 332 15.18 -20.02 2.97
CA ILE A 332 14.97 -21.45 2.66
C ILE A 332 14.04 -22.11 3.68
N GLY A 333 14.08 -21.67 4.94
CA GLY A 333 13.23 -22.20 6.00
C GLY A 333 11.76 -21.76 5.90
N ALA A 334 11.43 -20.79 5.04
CA ALA A 334 10.06 -20.33 4.76
C ALA A 334 9.18 -20.17 6.02
N VAL A 335 9.74 -19.64 7.12
CA VAL A 335 9.05 -19.58 8.41
C VAL A 335 7.98 -18.48 8.43
N GLY A 336 6.95 -18.65 9.25
CA GLY A 336 6.04 -17.56 9.61
C GLY A 336 6.78 -16.50 10.42
N ALA A 337 6.60 -15.23 10.09
CA ALA A 337 7.19 -14.13 10.82
C ALA A 337 6.24 -12.93 10.93
N LEU A 338 6.24 -12.30 12.11
CA LEU A 338 5.59 -11.03 12.37
C LEU A 338 6.65 -9.93 12.46
N PHE A 339 6.47 -8.85 11.71
CA PHE A 339 7.33 -7.68 11.71
C PHE A 339 6.62 -6.50 12.37
N LEU A 340 7.38 -5.73 13.16
CA LEU A 340 7.03 -4.39 13.63
C LEU A 340 7.98 -3.39 12.97
N LEU A 341 7.49 -2.66 11.98
CA LEU A 341 8.26 -1.68 11.20
C LEU A 341 8.00 -0.27 11.74
N ALA A 342 9.02 0.40 12.26
CA ALA A 342 8.84 1.69 12.93
C ALA A 342 8.39 2.77 11.93
N LEU A 343 7.25 3.42 12.21
CA LEU A 343 6.75 4.51 11.38
C LEU A 343 7.62 5.77 11.49
N ASP A 344 8.28 5.93 12.63
CA ASP A 344 9.16 7.07 12.92
C ASP A 344 10.62 6.86 12.50
N LYS A 345 10.94 5.78 11.77
CA LYS A 345 12.29 5.56 11.25
C LYS A 345 12.72 6.78 10.42
N PRO A 346 13.85 7.44 10.75
CA PRO A 346 14.34 8.53 9.91
C PRO A 346 14.64 8.05 8.48
N ALA A 347 14.31 8.89 7.50
CA ALA A 347 14.51 8.60 6.09
C ALA A 347 16.00 8.36 5.73
N SER A 348 16.92 8.97 6.48
CA SER A 348 18.38 8.85 6.29
C SER A 348 19.02 7.62 6.95
N VAL A 349 18.23 6.78 7.63
CA VAL A 349 18.71 5.64 8.43
C VAL A 349 18.32 4.33 7.76
N LYS A 350 19.28 3.41 7.62
CA LYS A 350 19.02 2.06 7.08
C LYS A 350 18.18 1.22 8.05
N TRP A 351 17.46 0.24 7.52
CA TRP A 351 16.79 -0.77 8.34
C TRP A 351 17.81 -1.55 9.18
N GLN A 352 17.48 -1.75 10.46
CA GLN A 352 18.30 -2.47 11.43
C GLN A 352 17.40 -3.17 12.46
N GLU A 353 17.50 -4.49 12.49
CA GLU A 353 16.73 -5.35 13.41
C GLU A 353 17.07 -4.99 14.86
N GLY A 354 16.05 -4.90 15.71
CA GLY A 354 16.17 -4.52 17.12
C GLY A 354 16.34 -3.03 17.38
N VAL A 355 16.42 -2.19 16.33
CA VAL A 355 16.57 -0.74 16.45
C VAL A 355 15.38 0.00 15.88
N ASN A 356 15.09 -0.21 14.59
CA ASN A 356 14.01 0.45 13.86
C ASN A 356 13.02 -0.52 13.21
N TYR A 357 13.30 -1.81 13.27
CA TYR A 357 12.28 -2.83 13.12
C TYR A 357 12.52 -4.00 14.07
N PHE A 358 11.48 -4.78 14.32
CA PHE A 358 11.54 -6.00 15.13
C PHE A 358 10.88 -7.12 14.36
N LYS A 359 11.45 -8.33 14.45
CA LYS A 359 10.95 -9.54 13.81
C LYS A 359 10.68 -10.58 14.88
N PHE A 360 9.57 -11.30 14.76
CA PHE A 360 9.15 -12.39 15.63
C PHE A 360 8.83 -13.60 14.78
N LYS A 361 9.72 -14.60 14.79
CA LYS A 361 9.52 -15.85 14.04
C LYS A 361 8.62 -16.79 14.83
N THR A 362 7.64 -17.38 14.16
CA THR A 362 6.93 -18.53 14.73
C THR A 362 7.92 -19.70 14.86
N PRO A 363 7.70 -20.62 15.81
CA PRO A 363 8.38 -21.91 15.83
C PRO A 363 8.36 -22.57 14.45
N ALA A 364 9.42 -23.31 14.14
CA ALA A 364 9.52 -24.04 12.89
C ALA A 364 8.36 -25.04 12.80
N GLY A 365 7.64 -24.98 11.69
CA GLY A 365 6.57 -25.92 11.35
C GLY A 365 7.12 -27.16 10.65
N GLU A 366 6.27 -27.80 9.83
CA GLU A 366 6.65 -28.97 9.05
C GLU A 366 7.81 -28.63 8.07
N PRO A 367 8.97 -29.32 8.13
CA PRO A 367 10.19 -28.91 7.41
C PRO A 367 10.06 -28.85 5.89
N ASP A 368 9.18 -29.66 5.31
CA ASP A 368 9.01 -29.79 3.85
C ASP A 368 7.85 -28.92 3.29
N LEU A 369 7.17 -28.16 4.15
CA LEU A 369 6.07 -27.29 3.76
C LEU A 369 6.45 -25.82 3.92
N ALA A 370 6.38 -25.06 2.83
CA ALA A 370 6.52 -23.61 2.91
C ALA A 370 5.45 -23.03 3.84
N ASN A 371 5.86 -22.15 4.75
CA ASN A 371 4.96 -21.44 5.64
C ASN A 371 4.92 -19.94 5.28
N GLY A 372 4.05 -19.22 5.96
CA GLY A 372 3.83 -17.79 5.79
C GLY A 372 2.76 -17.33 6.76
N LEU A 373 3.06 -16.28 7.52
CA LEU A 373 2.10 -15.72 8.46
C LEU A 373 1.12 -14.81 7.72
N MET A 374 -0.16 -14.88 8.07
CA MET A 374 -1.26 -14.13 7.47
C MET A 374 -1.76 -13.00 8.37
N SER A 375 -2.77 -12.25 7.89
CA SER A 375 -3.29 -11.02 8.51
C SER A 375 -3.32 -11.06 10.05
N PRO A 376 -2.57 -10.19 10.74
CA PRO A 376 -2.59 -10.11 12.19
C PRO A 376 -3.85 -9.41 12.69
N ALA A 377 -4.29 -9.77 13.89
CA ALA A 377 -5.33 -9.08 14.66
C ALA A 377 -4.83 -8.78 16.06
N ALA A 378 -5.04 -7.55 16.56
CA ALA A 378 -4.56 -7.15 17.88
C ALA A 378 -5.67 -7.02 18.91
N ILE A 379 -5.34 -7.38 20.15
CA ILE A 379 -6.09 -7.01 21.35
C ILE A 379 -5.32 -5.89 22.05
N THR A 380 -6.01 -4.78 22.34
CA THR A 380 -5.44 -3.60 22.99
C THR A 380 -5.96 -3.44 24.42
N ASP A 381 -5.24 -2.67 25.23
CA ASP A 381 -5.75 -2.17 26.51
C ASP A 381 -6.72 -0.98 26.31
N GLY A 382 -7.32 -0.50 27.40
CA GLY A 382 -8.26 0.62 27.36
C GLY A 382 -7.67 1.96 26.88
N SER A 383 -6.35 2.04 26.69
CA SER A 383 -5.68 3.19 26.11
C SER A 383 -5.40 3.03 24.61
N GLY A 384 -5.57 1.84 24.05
CA GLY A 384 -5.23 1.51 22.66
C GLY A 384 -3.79 1.01 22.47
N VAL A 385 -3.10 0.58 23.53
CA VAL A 385 -1.78 -0.07 23.44
C VAL A 385 -1.97 -1.56 23.21
N VAL A 386 -1.23 -2.14 22.26
CA VAL A 386 -1.27 -3.57 21.96
C VAL A 386 -0.81 -4.39 23.16
N ARG A 387 -1.62 -5.39 23.53
CA ARG A 387 -1.28 -6.43 24.52
C ARG A 387 -1.00 -7.77 23.86
N PHE A 388 -1.83 -8.17 22.90
CA PHE A 388 -1.67 -9.42 22.18
C PHE A 388 -1.86 -9.21 20.69
N ILE A 389 -1.14 -9.96 19.88
CA ILE A 389 -1.41 -10.13 18.45
C ILE A 389 -1.69 -11.59 18.18
N TYR A 390 -2.70 -11.87 17.37
CA TYR A 390 -3.04 -13.17 16.87
C TYR A 390 -2.85 -13.21 15.36
N ALA A 391 -2.27 -14.28 14.83
CA ALA A 391 -2.11 -14.45 13.40
C ALA A 391 -2.09 -15.94 13.03
N GLY A 392 -2.81 -16.29 11.96
CA GLY A 392 -2.78 -17.64 11.38
C GLY A 392 -1.62 -17.81 10.41
N ASP A 393 -1.20 -19.04 10.15
CA ASP A 393 -0.19 -19.35 9.13
C ASP A 393 -0.68 -20.36 8.06
N LEU A 394 0.11 -20.56 7.01
CA LEU A 394 -0.23 -21.48 5.90
C LEU A 394 -0.32 -22.95 6.33
N GLN A 395 0.27 -23.30 7.47
CA GLN A 395 0.25 -24.66 8.02
C GLN A 395 -0.92 -24.87 9.00
N GLY A 396 -1.86 -23.92 9.08
CA GLY A 396 -3.07 -24.07 9.88
C GLY A 396 -2.89 -23.78 11.37
N ASN A 397 -1.75 -23.21 11.78
CA ASN A 397 -1.52 -22.80 13.16
C ASN A 397 -2.10 -21.41 13.42
N LEU A 398 -2.66 -21.20 14.60
CA LEU A 398 -3.00 -19.88 15.13
C LEU A 398 -2.03 -19.51 16.25
N TRP A 399 -1.27 -18.45 16.02
CA TRP A 399 -0.24 -17.98 16.92
C TRP A 399 -0.73 -16.81 17.76
N ARG A 400 -0.33 -16.75 19.03
CA ARG A 400 -0.44 -15.56 19.87
C ARG A 400 0.95 -15.02 20.18
N PHE A 401 1.14 -13.73 19.93
CA PHE A 401 2.31 -12.93 20.28
C PHE A 401 1.97 -12.03 21.48
N ASP A 402 2.77 -12.11 22.54
CA ASP A 402 2.56 -11.40 23.80
C ASP A 402 3.41 -10.13 23.90
N PHE A 403 2.74 -9.00 24.10
CA PHE A 403 3.31 -7.66 24.30
C PHE A 403 2.84 -7.05 25.63
N ASP A 404 2.22 -7.83 26.50
CA ASP A 404 1.75 -7.36 27.79
C ASP A 404 2.95 -6.96 28.66
N GLY A 405 2.96 -5.71 29.12
CA GLY A 405 4.11 -5.16 29.83
C GLY A 405 5.26 -4.68 28.94
N GLY A 406 5.10 -4.65 27.61
CA GLY A 406 5.97 -3.94 26.65
C GLY A 406 6.58 -4.81 25.55
N MET A 407 7.23 -4.17 24.58
CA MET A 407 7.91 -4.89 23.49
C MET A 407 9.06 -5.76 24.01
N PRO A 408 9.13 -7.04 23.60
CA PRO A 408 10.27 -7.90 23.93
C PRO A 408 11.57 -7.31 23.36
N LYS A 409 12.65 -7.29 24.15
CA LYS A 409 13.95 -6.74 23.73
C LYS A 409 14.75 -7.67 22.77
N LYS A 410 14.30 -8.92 22.59
CA LYS A 410 14.82 -9.94 21.65
C LYS A 410 13.68 -10.86 21.22
N ASN A 411 13.91 -11.67 20.19
CA ASN A 411 13.12 -12.86 19.84
C ASN A 411 13.04 -13.84 21.03
N VAL A 412 12.19 -13.58 22.03
CA VAL A 412 12.06 -14.45 23.19
C VAL A 412 10.95 -15.46 22.90
N GLY A 413 11.34 -16.71 22.64
CA GLY A 413 10.43 -17.83 22.39
C GLY A 413 9.43 -18.14 23.51
N THR A 414 9.45 -17.44 24.65
CA THR A 414 8.43 -17.55 25.70
C THR A 414 7.21 -16.64 25.48
N SER A 415 7.26 -15.72 24.50
CA SER A 415 6.19 -14.77 24.19
C SER A 415 5.36 -15.18 22.97
N ILE A 416 5.61 -16.36 22.38
CA ILE A 416 4.90 -16.88 21.22
C ILE A 416 4.37 -18.28 21.55
N VAL A 417 3.05 -18.45 21.50
CA VAL A 417 2.39 -19.72 21.82
C VAL A 417 1.47 -20.08 20.67
N SER A 418 1.56 -21.32 20.16
CA SER A 418 0.50 -21.87 19.32
C SER A 418 -0.72 -22.09 20.21
N ILE A 419 -1.81 -21.41 19.91
CA ILE A 419 -3.06 -21.56 20.67
C ILE A 419 -4.01 -22.58 20.04
N PHE A 420 -3.77 -22.94 18.78
CA PHE A 420 -4.57 -23.91 18.02
C PHE A 420 -3.82 -24.34 16.75
N THR A 421 -3.99 -25.60 16.34
CA THR A 421 -3.55 -26.14 15.05
C THR A 421 -4.74 -26.86 14.41
N ALA A 422 -5.14 -26.43 13.22
CA ALA A 422 -6.15 -27.14 12.43
C ALA A 422 -5.56 -28.46 11.91
N VAL A 423 -6.27 -29.58 12.13
CA VAL A 423 -5.88 -30.91 11.64
C VAL A 423 -6.55 -31.21 10.31
#